data_AF-A0A8T4XBX7-F1
#
_entry.id   AF-A0A8T4XBX7-F1
#
_cell.length_a   1.000
_cell.length_b   1.000
_cell.length_c   1.000
_cell.angle_alpha   90.00
_cell.angle_beta   90.00
_cell.angle_gamma   90.00
#
_symmetry.space_group_name_H-M   'P 1'
#
loop_
_entity.id
_entity.type
_entity.pdbx_description
1 polymer ?
#
loop_
_entity_poly.entity_id
_entity_poly.type
_entity_poly.pdbx_seq_one_letter_code
_entity_poly.pdbx_strand_id
1 'polypeptide(L)'
;MEKKPIAERIRNMRSSGLSKEEIVKTLYLEKYPIFEITEALNLSSQELFEINERLRLYLLRCPVGHKFFDDPALHAPDAHYCVECKRWFNESTLRDEINLEIRRLREKESLR
;
A
#
# COMPACT_ATOMS: atom_id res chain seq x y z
N MET A 1 -16.17 -12.54 5.40
CA MET A 1 -14.76 -13.01 5.45
C MET A 1 -14.17 -12.58 6.77
N GLU A 2 -13.90 -13.52 7.67
CA GLU A 2 -13.14 -13.24 8.88
C GLU A 2 -11.76 -12.71 8.48
N LYS A 3 -11.43 -11.48 8.88
CA LYS A 3 -10.08 -10.94 8.73
C LYS A 3 -9.18 -11.77 9.64
N LYS A 4 -8.54 -12.80 9.07
CA LYS A 4 -7.44 -13.49 9.74
C LYS A 4 -6.48 -12.41 10.28
N PRO A 5 -5.97 -12.56 11.51
CA PRO A 5 -4.96 -11.64 12.05
C PRO A 5 -3.84 -11.47 11.01
N ILE A 6 -3.43 -10.23 10.73
CA ILE A 6 -2.44 -9.92 9.67
C ILE A 6 -1.18 -10.81 9.78
N ALA A 7 -0.78 -11.17 11.00
CA ALA A 7 0.32 -12.09 11.28
C ALA A 7 0.10 -13.52 10.72
N GLU A 8 -1.11 -14.07 10.77
CA GLU A 8 -1.42 -15.37 10.16
C GLU A 8 -1.37 -15.26 8.63
N ARG A 9 -1.90 -14.16 8.07
CA ARG A 9 -1.86 -13.91 6.63
C ARG A 9 -0.41 -13.83 6.13
N ILE A 10 0.46 -13.10 6.84
CA ILE A 10 1.89 -12.99 6.56
C ILE A 10 2.58 -14.36 6.64
N ARG A 11 2.31 -15.16 7.68
CA ARG A 11 2.89 -16.51 7.81
C ARG A 11 2.56 -17.40 6.60
N ASN A 12 1.30 -17.41 6.17
CA ASN A 12 0.87 -18.21 5.01
C ASN A 12 1.53 -17.76 3.70
N MET A 13 1.74 -16.44 3.52
CA MET A 13 2.43 -15.94 2.33
C MET A 13 3.93 -16.24 2.36
N ARG A 14 4.58 -16.12 3.51
CA ARG A 14 5.99 -16.51 3.69
C ARG A 14 6.21 -18.00 3.43
N SER A 15 5.31 -18.86 3.92
CA SER A 15 5.39 -20.31 3.65
C SER A 15 5.16 -20.66 2.18
N SER A 16 4.49 -19.77 1.44
CA SER A 16 4.30 -19.90 -0.01
C SER A 16 5.45 -19.30 -0.82
N GLY A 17 6.51 -18.79 -0.16
CA GLY A 17 7.71 -18.26 -0.81
C GLY A 17 7.61 -16.82 -1.31
N LEU A 18 6.55 -16.08 -0.94
CA LEU A 18 6.42 -14.68 -1.36
C LEU A 18 7.50 -13.80 -0.73
N SER A 19 8.08 -12.93 -1.54
CA SER A 19 8.97 -11.86 -1.10
C SER A 19 8.25 -10.85 -0.20
N LYS A 20 9.02 -10.09 0.57
CA LYS A 20 8.49 -9.01 1.43
C LYS A 20 7.67 -7.99 0.62
N GLU A 21 8.12 -7.66 -0.59
CA GLU A 21 7.44 -6.76 -1.52
C GLU A 21 6.10 -7.29 -2.01
N GLU A 22 6.05 -8.55 -2.40
CA GLU A 22 4.80 -9.21 -2.81
C GLU A 22 3.81 -9.30 -1.66
N ILE A 23 4.31 -9.52 -0.44
CA ILE A 23 3.48 -9.51 0.78
C ILE A 23 2.88 -8.11 1.01
N VAL A 24 3.69 -7.04 0.94
CA VAL A 24 3.20 -5.66 1.08
C VAL A 24 2.12 -5.36 0.04
N LYS A 25 2.41 -5.64 -1.24
CA LYS A 25 1.46 -5.44 -2.34
C LYS A 25 0.15 -6.18 -2.12
N THR A 26 0.23 -7.44 -1.70
CA THR A 26 -0.94 -8.30 -1.48
C THR A 26 -1.79 -7.76 -0.33
N LEU A 27 -1.19 -7.47 0.83
CA LEU A 27 -1.92 -6.92 1.98
C LEU A 27 -2.53 -5.55 1.69
N TYR A 28 -1.81 -4.71 0.92
CA TYR A 28 -2.30 -3.40 0.51
C TYR A 28 -3.57 -3.51 -0.35
N LEU A 29 -3.56 -4.42 -1.33
CA LEU A 29 -4.74 -4.72 -2.17
C LEU A 29 -5.87 -5.41 -1.39
N GLU A 30 -5.54 -6.21 -0.37
CA GLU A 30 -6.51 -6.81 0.57
C GLU A 30 -7.10 -5.80 1.57
N LYS A 31 -6.76 -4.52 1.43
CA LYS A 31 -7.27 -3.41 2.23
C LYS A 31 -6.86 -3.45 3.71
N TYR A 32 -5.71 -4.06 4.01
CA TYR A 32 -5.07 -3.84 5.31
C TYR A 32 -4.54 -2.40 5.39
N PRO A 33 -4.71 -1.69 6.52
CA PRO A 33 -4.12 -0.38 6.72
C PRO A 33 -2.60 -0.42 6.60
N ILE A 34 -2.00 0.58 5.95
CA ILE A 34 -0.55 0.58 5.70
C ILE A 34 0.27 0.50 7.00
N PHE A 35 -0.20 1.13 8.08
CA PHE A 35 0.47 1.11 9.38
C PHE A 35 0.48 -0.29 10.03
N GLU A 36 -0.57 -1.10 9.80
CA GLU A 36 -0.60 -2.49 10.29
C GLU A 36 0.40 -3.35 9.51
N ILE A 37 0.49 -3.12 8.19
CA ILE A 37 1.42 -3.83 7.30
C ILE A 37 2.87 -3.54 7.72
N THR A 38 3.21 -2.26 7.91
CA THR A 38 4.58 -1.84 8.28
C THR A 38 4.97 -2.35 9.65
N GLU A 39 4.06 -2.31 10.63
CA GLU A 39 4.31 -2.87 11.97
C GLU A 39 4.50 -4.39 11.92
N ALA A 40 3.61 -5.12 11.23
CA ALA A 40 3.66 -6.58 11.19
C ALA A 40 4.88 -7.12 10.40
N LEU A 41 5.41 -6.34 9.45
CA LEU A 41 6.60 -6.68 8.67
C LEU A 41 7.88 -6.04 9.20
N ASN A 42 7.78 -5.21 10.24
CA ASN A 42 8.87 -4.39 10.78
C ASN A 42 9.61 -3.63 9.67
N LEU A 43 8.85 -2.89 8.85
CA LEU A 43 9.40 -2.03 7.79
C LEU A 43 9.93 -0.73 8.37
N SER A 44 11.12 -0.34 7.93
CA SER A 44 11.64 1.02 8.09
C SER A 44 10.97 2.01 7.14
N SER A 45 11.11 3.29 7.44
CA SER A 45 10.65 4.38 6.57
C SER A 45 11.29 4.31 5.18
N GLN A 46 12.57 3.95 5.12
CA GLN A 46 13.32 3.80 3.87
C GLN A 46 12.84 2.59 3.06
N GLU A 47 12.64 1.43 3.70
CA GLU A 47 12.09 0.25 3.02
C GLU A 47 10.70 0.55 2.43
N LEU A 48 9.80 1.19 3.19
CA LEU A 48 8.47 1.54 2.68
C LEU A 48 8.57 2.50 1.48
N PHE A 49 9.45 3.50 1.55
CA PHE A 49 9.69 4.42 0.44
C PHE A 49 10.14 3.69 -0.82
N GLU A 50 11.14 2.81 -0.72
CA GLU A 50 11.67 2.05 -1.86
C GLU A 50 10.63 1.11 -2.46
N ILE A 51 9.86 0.41 -1.63
CA ILE A 51 8.77 -0.46 -2.09
C ILE A 51 7.70 0.36 -2.80
N ASN A 52 7.33 1.52 -2.25
CA ASN A 52 6.35 2.41 -2.88
C ASN A 52 6.80 2.87 -4.26
N GLU A 53 8.04 3.34 -4.41
CA GLU A 53 8.54 3.83 -5.69
C GLU A 53 8.68 2.72 -6.72
N ARG A 54 9.14 1.52 -6.30
CA ARG A 54 9.32 0.37 -7.20
C ARG A 54 7.99 -0.20 -7.67
N LEU A 55 7.03 -0.38 -6.76
CA LEU A 55 5.74 -1.02 -7.07
C LEU A 55 4.65 -0.01 -7.43
N ARG A 56 4.92 1.29 -7.30
CA ARG A 56 3.93 2.38 -7.40
C ARG A 56 2.68 2.05 -6.57
N LEU A 57 2.88 1.72 -5.29
CA LEU A 57 1.80 1.25 -4.40
C LEU A 57 0.59 2.19 -4.42
N TYR A 58 0.83 3.50 -4.41
CA TYR A 58 -0.20 4.55 -4.50
C TYR A 58 -1.09 4.45 -5.77
N LEU A 59 -0.63 3.81 -6.85
CA LEU A 59 -1.41 3.57 -8.07
C LEU A 59 -2.14 2.23 -8.10
N LEU A 60 -2.01 1.40 -7.06
CA LEU A 60 -2.65 0.10 -7.03
C LEU A 60 -4.12 0.17 -6.63
N ARG A 61 -4.50 1.15 -5.80
CA ARG A 61 -5.87 1.30 -5.30
C ARG A 61 -6.18 2.76 -4.95
N CYS A 62 -7.47 3.10 -4.98
CA CYS A 62 -7.96 4.39 -4.47
C CYS A 62 -7.98 4.44 -2.93
N PRO A 63 -8.21 5.61 -2.30
CA PRO A 63 -8.18 5.75 -0.84
C PRO A 63 -9.19 4.90 -0.06
N VAL A 64 -10.28 4.44 -0.70
CA VAL A 64 -11.26 3.53 -0.10
C VAL A 64 -10.94 2.04 -0.35
N GLY A 65 -9.84 1.76 -1.06
CA GLY A 65 -9.30 0.42 -1.28
C GLY A 65 -9.76 -0.29 -2.55
N HIS A 66 -10.52 0.33 -3.44
CA HIS A 66 -10.82 -0.27 -4.76
C HIS A 66 -9.59 -0.27 -5.64
N LYS A 67 -9.33 -1.41 -6.29
CA LYS A 67 -8.18 -1.58 -7.17
C LYS A 67 -8.36 -0.72 -8.43
N PHE A 68 -7.30 -0.05 -8.87
CA PHE A 68 -7.31 0.61 -10.17
C PHE A 68 -7.16 -0.41 -11.30
N PHE A 69 -7.88 -0.17 -12.41
CA PHE A 69 -7.78 -0.98 -13.61
C PHE A 69 -6.63 -0.48 -14.44
N ASP A 70 -5.78 -1.38 -14.95
CA ASP A 70 -4.68 -1.04 -15.84
C ASP A 70 -5.20 -0.72 -17.25
N ASP A 71 -5.86 0.43 -17.39
CA ASP A 71 -6.42 0.95 -18.63
C ASP A 71 -5.90 2.39 -18.84
N PRO A 72 -5.14 2.67 -19.92
CA PRO A 72 -4.67 4.01 -20.22
C PRO A 72 -5.78 5.07 -20.33
N ALA A 73 -7.00 4.69 -20.71
CA ALA A 73 -8.13 5.63 -20.78
C ALA A 73 -8.60 6.10 -19.38
N LEU A 74 -8.25 5.37 -18.33
CA LEU A 74 -8.59 5.68 -16.94
C LEU A 74 -7.43 6.36 -16.19
N HIS A 75 -6.31 6.60 -16.87
CA HIS A 75 -5.08 7.11 -16.27
C HIS A 75 -4.46 8.22 -17.13
N ALA A 76 -4.51 9.45 -16.62
CA ALA A 76 -3.70 10.57 -17.09
C ALA A 76 -2.43 10.67 -16.21
N PRO A 77 -1.39 11.42 -16.65
CA PRO A 77 -0.15 11.56 -15.89
C PRO A 77 -0.33 12.02 -14.43
N ASP A 78 -1.37 12.80 -14.14
CA ASP A 78 -1.65 13.42 -12.84
C ASP A 78 -3.03 13.04 -12.26
N ALA A 79 -3.80 12.19 -12.94
CA ALA A 79 -5.16 11.84 -12.54
C ALA A 79 -5.50 10.37 -12.84
N HIS A 80 -6.11 9.70 -11.86
CA HIS A 80 -6.48 8.28 -11.94
C HIS A 80 -7.95 8.10 -11.59
N TYR A 81 -8.69 7.42 -12.47
CA TYR A 81 -10.10 7.18 -12.31
C TYR A 81 -10.38 5.86 -11.60
N CYS A 82 -11.16 5.92 -10.52
CA CYS A 82 -11.69 4.71 -9.88
C CYS A 82 -13.09 4.43 -10.42
N VAL A 83 -13.24 3.32 -11.14
CA VAL A 83 -14.53 2.91 -11.73
C VAL A 83 -15.57 2.61 -10.67
N GLU A 84 -15.18 2.02 -9.54
CA GLU A 84 -16.09 1.71 -8.43
C GLU A 84 -16.58 2.98 -7.71
N CYS A 85 -15.69 3.95 -7.48
CA CYS A 85 -16.07 5.23 -6.86
C CYS A 85 -16.70 6.22 -7.85
N LYS A 86 -16.56 5.97 -9.15
CA LYS A 86 -16.87 6.91 -10.24
C LYS A 86 -16.23 8.29 -10.05
N ARG A 87 -14.98 8.32 -9.58
CA ARG A 87 -14.27 9.55 -9.17
C ARG A 87 -12.82 9.57 -9.64
N TRP A 88 -12.34 10.76 -10.00
CA TRP A 88 -10.94 11.05 -10.27
C TRP A 88 -10.17 11.39 -8.99
N PHE A 89 -8.95 10.87 -8.90
CA PHE A 89 -7.99 11.16 -7.83
C PHE A 89 -6.70 11.69 -8.46
N ASN A 90 -6.13 12.73 -7.89
CA ASN A 90 -4.79 13.16 -8.29
C ASN A 90 -3.71 12.34 -7.57
N GLU A 91 -2.49 12.39 -8.09
CA GLU A 91 -1.37 11.64 -7.53
C GLU A 91 -1.09 12.00 -6.06
N SER A 92 -1.19 13.28 -5.68
CA SER A 92 -0.97 13.72 -4.29
C SER A 92 -1.92 13.01 -3.32
N THR A 93 -3.22 12.99 -3.61
CA THR A 93 -4.22 12.30 -2.78
C THR A 93 -3.96 10.80 -2.68
N LEU A 94 -3.45 10.18 -3.75
CA LEU A 94 -3.14 8.75 -3.73
C LEU A 94 -1.88 8.43 -2.91
N ARG A 95 -0.91 9.34 -2.90
CA ARG A 95 0.33 9.17 -2.13
C ARG A 95 0.17 9.45 -0.65
N ASP A 96 -0.85 10.21 -0.24
CA ASP A 96 -1.01 10.69 1.14
C ASP A 96 -0.93 9.56 2.19
N GLU A 97 -1.65 8.45 1.99
CA GLU A 97 -1.65 7.32 2.95
C GLU A 97 -0.22 6.81 3.23
N ILE A 98 0.56 6.62 2.17
CA ILE A 98 1.90 6.06 2.25
C ILE A 98 2.89 7.11 2.78
N ASN A 99 2.77 8.36 2.34
CA ASN A 99 3.64 9.45 2.79
C ASN A 99 3.46 9.75 4.28
N LEU A 100 2.22 9.70 4.78
CA LEU A 100 1.92 9.85 6.21
C LEU A 100 2.55 8.73 7.02
N GLU A 101 2.50 7.49 6.54
CA GLU A 101 3.13 6.37 7.22
C GLU A 101 4.67 6.44 7.19
N ILE A 102 5.27 6.81 6.05
CA ILE A 102 6.71 7.06 5.97
C ILE A 102 7.13 8.12 7.00
N ARG A 103 6.37 9.21 7.11
CA ARG A 103 6.62 10.26 8.09
C ARG A 103 6.53 9.72 9.53
N ARG A 104 5.47 8.97 9.86
CA ARG A 104 5.31 8.33 11.18
C ARG A 104 6.50 7.44 11.53
N LEU A 105 6.97 6.63 10.58
CA LEU A 105 8.12 5.75 10.77
C LEU A 105 9.41 6.54 11.01
N ARG A 106 9.67 7.61 10.26
CA ARG A 106 10.85 8.48 10.46
C ARG A 106 10.86 9.12 11.84
N GLU A 107 9.72 9.63 12.29
CA GLU A 107 9.57 10.21 13.63
C GLU A 107 9.88 9.16 14.70
N LYS A 108 9.34 7.94 14.56
CA LYS A 108 9.62 6.82 15.47
C LYS A 108 11.08 6.36 15.46
N GLU A 109 11.72 6.38 14.31
CA GLU A 109 13.14 6.04 14.13
C GLU A 109 14.07 7.08 14.77
N SER A 110 13.72 8.38 14.69
CA SER A 110 14.50 9.46 15.31
C SER A 110 14.46 9.50 16.85
N LEU A 111 13.48 8.83 17.45
CA LEU A 111 13.29 8.74 18.90
C LEU A 111 14.00 7.54 19.53
N ARG A 112 14.69 6.72 18.74
CA ARG A 112 15.43 5.52 19.18
C ARG A 112 16.92 5.81 19.26
#